data_AF-A0A448T3Z3-F1
#
_entry.id   AF-A0A448T3Z3-F1
#
_cell.length_a   1.000
_cell.length_b   1.000
_cell.length_c   1.000
_cell.angle_alpha   90.00
_cell.angle_beta   90.00
_cell.angle_gamma   90.00
#
_symmetry.space_group_name_H-M   'P 1'
#
loop_
_entity.id
_entity.type
_entity.pdbx_description
1 polymer ?
#
loop_
_entity_poly.entity_id
_entity_poly.type
_entity_poly.pdbx_seq_one_letter_code
_entity_poly.pdbx_strand_id
1 'polypeptide(L)'
;MGTAELKVALSAALQAVEQADGVVFLTDMLGGSPFRSACELADAHGNCEVLTGVNMQLAAEMMLEREGLSLTEFRDMALACGKRGLTSLWHERRKVKCANAEADGI
;
A
#
# COMPACT_ATOMS: atom_id res chain seq x y z
N MET A 1 11.84 14.28 15.15
CA MET A 1 11.23 13.16 15.88
C MET A 1 12.23 12.02 15.92
N GLY A 2 12.62 11.59 17.12
CA GLY A 2 13.48 10.41 17.29
C GLY A 2 12.73 9.11 16.99
N THR A 3 13.45 7.99 16.82
CA THR A 3 12.84 6.67 16.58
C THR A 3 11.95 6.20 17.72
N ALA A 4 12.31 6.55 18.96
CA ALA A 4 11.49 6.26 20.15
C ALA A 4 10.16 7.01 20.12
N GLU A 5 10.18 8.31 19.82
CA GLU A 5 8.97 9.14 19.71
C GLU A 5 8.06 8.65 18.57
N LEU A 6 8.65 8.22 17.45
CA LEU A 6 7.91 7.62 16.33
C LEU A 6 7.17 6.36 16.74
N LYS A 7 7.82 5.46 17.48
CA LYS A 7 7.20 4.21 17.94
C LYS A 7 6.03 4.48 18.89
N VAL A 8 6.17 5.47 19.77
CA VAL A 8 5.08 5.91 20.66
C VAL A 8 3.91 6.46 19.85
N ALA A 9 4.17 7.34 18.88
CA ALA A 9 3.14 7.90 18.02
C ALA A 9 2.40 6.82 17.19
N LEU A 10 3.14 5.87 16.62
CA LEU A 10 2.56 4.75 15.86
C LEU A 10 1.74 3.83 16.75
N SER A 11 2.20 3.54 17.98
CA SER A 11 1.44 2.72 18.93
C SER A 11 0.14 3.41 19.35
N ALA A 12 0.17 4.73 19.59
CA ALA A 12 -1.03 5.49 19.90
C ALA A 12 -2.01 5.53 18.70
N ALA A 13 -1.48 5.69 17.49
CA ALA A 13 -2.29 5.63 16.27
C ALA A 13 -2.93 4.25 16.06
N LEU A 14 -2.17 3.16 16.30
CA LEU A 14 -2.68 1.79 16.24
C LEU A 14 -3.87 1.62 17.19
N GLN A 15 -3.71 2.00 18.46
CA GLN A 15 -4.78 1.90 19.46
C GLN A 15 -6.03 2.71 19.09
N ALA A 16 -5.87 3.83 18.39
CA ALA A 16 -6.98 4.69 17.99
C ALA A 16 -7.79 4.12 16.81
N VAL A 17 -7.22 3.22 16.01
CA VAL A 17 -7.84 2.68 14.79
C VAL A 17 -8.04 1.15 14.84
N GLU A 18 -7.61 0.50 15.93
CA GLU A 18 -7.71 -0.94 16.10
C GLU A 18 -9.17 -1.41 16.06
N GLN A 19 -9.38 -2.48 15.29
CA GLN A 19 -10.69 -3.07 15.03
C GLN A 19 -10.55 -4.58 14.74
N ALA A 20 -11.66 -5.30 14.79
CA ALA A 20 -11.67 -6.76 14.63
C ALA A 20 -11.08 -7.22 13.29
N ASP A 21 -11.29 -6.45 12.23
CA ASP A 21 -10.82 -6.76 10.87
C ASP A 21 -9.30 -6.51 10.67
N GLY A 22 -8.63 -5.97 11.69
CA GLY A 22 -7.20 -5.71 11.70
C GLY A 22 -6.81 -4.31 11.22
N VAL A 23 -5.49 -4.06 11.21
CA VAL A 23 -4.91 -2.76 10.87
C VAL A 23 -3.81 -2.90 9.83
N VAL A 24 -3.79 -2.02 8.84
CA VAL A 24 -2.71 -1.98 7.83
C VAL A 24 -1.91 -0.69 8.00
N PHE A 25 -0.62 -0.83 8.25
CA PHE A 25 0.33 0.27 8.22
C PHE A 25 0.75 0.55 6.78
N LEU A 26 0.59 1.80 6.34
CA LEU A 26 1.05 2.27 5.04
C LEU A 26 2.32 3.10 5.21
N THR A 27 3.42 2.69 4.58
CA THR A 27 4.73 3.33 4.71
C THR A 27 5.31 3.68 3.34
N ASP A 28 6.23 4.65 3.32
CA ASP A 28 6.82 5.20 2.11
C ASP A 28 7.94 4.33 1.55
N MET A 29 8.90 3.91 2.38
CA MET A 29 10.13 3.28 1.92
C MET A 29 10.57 2.09 2.77
N LEU A 30 11.02 1.04 2.09
CA LEU A 30 11.63 -0.13 2.73
C LEU A 30 12.90 0.29 3.48
N GLY A 31 13.05 -0.18 4.71
CA GLY A 31 14.22 0.12 5.53
C GLY A 31 14.21 1.51 6.17
N GLY A 32 13.19 2.33 5.94
CA GLY A 32 12.98 3.57 6.71
C GLY A 32 12.62 3.28 8.17
N SER A 33 12.87 4.25 9.05
CA SER A 33 12.45 4.14 10.47
C SER A 33 10.94 3.93 10.64
N PRO A 34 10.05 4.60 9.87
CA PRO A 34 8.61 4.33 9.93
C PRO A 34 8.26 2.87 9.60
N PHE A 35 8.82 2.32 8.52
CA PHE A 35 8.60 0.92 8.14
C PHE A 35 9.07 -0.05 9.22
N ARG A 36 10.30 0.14 9.73
CA ARG A 36 10.84 -0.74 10.77
C ARG A 36 10.01 -0.71 12.06
N SER A 37 9.66 0.48 12.53
CA SER A 37 8.81 0.63 13.73
C SER A 37 7.42 0.03 13.53
N ALA A 38 6.84 0.15 12.34
CA ALA A 38 5.56 -0.48 12.00
C ALA A 38 5.65 -2.01 12.00
N CYS A 39 6.71 -2.60 11.43
CA CYS A 39 6.95 -4.04 11.48
C CYS A 39 7.07 -4.55 12.92
N GLU A 40 7.89 -3.89 13.75
CA GLU A 40 8.04 -4.27 15.16
C GLU A 40 6.71 -4.22 15.93
N LEU A 41 5.84 -3.26 15.63
CA LEU A 41 4.51 -3.17 16.25
C LEU A 41 3.57 -4.24 15.73
N ALA A 42 3.57 -4.48 14.41
CA ALA A 42 2.74 -5.51 13.79
C ALA A 42 3.08 -6.92 14.29
N ASP A 43 4.37 -7.24 14.40
CA ASP A 43 4.86 -8.51 14.95
C ASP A 43 4.44 -8.69 16.43
N ALA A 44 4.33 -7.60 17.18
CA ALA A 44 3.98 -7.64 18.61
C ALA A 44 2.47 -7.69 18.88
N HIS A 45 1.63 -7.00 18.09
CA HIS A 45 0.17 -6.99 18.28
C HIS A 45 -0.54 -8.15 17.59
N GLY A 46 -0.01 -8.66 16.48
CA GLY A 46 -0.76 -9.54 15.60
C GLY A 46 -1.94 -8.80 14.93
N ASN A 47 -2.66 -9.48 14.04
CA ASN A 47 -3.77 -8.89 13.27
C ASN A 47 -3.42 -7.54 12.61
N CYS A 48 -2.17 -7.39 12.19
CA CYS A 48 -1.64 -6.20 11.56
C CYS A 48 -0.89 -6.60 10.29
N GLU A 49 -0.87 -5.71 9.31
CA GLU A 49 -0.09 -5.86 8.08
C GLU A 49 0.69 -4.58 7.79
N VAL A 50 1.83 -4.69 7.10
CA VAL A 50 2.68 -3.54 6.79
C VAL A 50 2.99 -3.48 5.30
N LEU A 51 2.54 -2.41 4.64
CA LEU A 51 2.85 -2.12 3.25
C LEU A 51 3.87 -1.00 3.15
N THR A 52 4.75 -1.09 2.15
CA THR A 52 5.76 -0.07 1.84
C THR A 52 5.75 0.31 0.38
N GLY A 53 6.41 1.41 0.02
CA GLY A 53 6.32 1.96 -1.33
C GLY A 53 4.93 2.56 -1.62
N VAL A 54 4.15 2.85 -0.58
CA VAL A 54 2.79 3.35 -0.74
C VAL A 54 2.84 4.79 -1.25
N ASN A 55 2.26 5.01 -2.42
CA ASN A 55 2.04 6.34 -2.96
C ASN A 55 0.58 6.78 -2.72
N MET A 56 0.28 8.05 -3.00
CA MET A 56 -1.06 8.60 -2.77
C MET A 56 -2.15 7.92 -3.59
N GLN A 57 -1.84 7.48 -4.82
CA GLN A 57 -2.80 6.79 -5.67
C GLN A 57 -3.21 5.45 -5.06
N LEU A 58 -2.23 4.65 -4.63
CA LEU A 58 -2.47 3.37 -3.96
C LEU A 58 -3.24 3.57 -2.65
N ALA A 59 -2.86 4.56 -1.84
CA ALA A 59 -3.57 4.86 -0.60
C ALA A 59 -5.05 5.23 -0.84
N ALA A 60 -5.33 6.04 -1.86
CA ALA A 60 -6.69 6.44 -2.21
C ALA A 60 -7.53 5.26 -2.75
N GLU A 61 -6.97 4.45 -3.66
CA GLU A 61 -7.64 3.26 -4.21
C GLU A 61 -7.97 2.27 -3.10
N MET A 62 -6.99 1.94 -2.26
CA MET A 62 -7.20 0.97 -1.18
C MET A 62 -8.13 1.48 -0.07
N MET A 63 -8.21 2.80 0.16
CA MET A 63 -9.15 3.36 1.12
C MET A 63 -10.61 3.14 0.71
N LEU A 64 -10.90 3.14 -0.60
CA LEU A 64 -12.23 2.89 -1.14
C LEU A 64 -12.59 1.39 -1.10
N GLU A 65 -11.60 0.52 -1.32
CA GLU A 65 -11.81 -0.92 -1.42
C GLU A 65 -11.70 -1.68 -0.08
N ARG A 66 -11.31 -1.01 1.01
CA ARG A 66 -10.95 -1.67 2.28
C ARG A 66 -12.07 -2.47 2.94
N GLU A 67 -13.34 -2.19 2.64
CA GLU A 67 -14.49 -2.80 3.31
C GLU A 67 -14.69 -4.26 2.84
N GLY A 68 -14.83 -5.18 3.80
CA GLY A 68 -15.10 -6.59 3.50
C GLY A 68 -13.89 -7.42 3.06
N LEU A 69 -12.68 -6.85 3.10
CA LEU A 69 -11.45 -7.56 2.81
C LEU A 69 -10.75 -8.02 4.09
N SER A 70 -10.26 -9.26 4.10
CA SER A 70 -9.26 -9.68 5.07
C SER A 70 -7.92 -8.95 4.83
N LEU A 71 -7.06 -8.90 5.85
CA LEU A 71 -5.72 -8.33 5.73
C LEU A 71 -4.91 -8.94 4.57
N THR A 72 -5.05 -10.25 4.34
CA THR A 72 -4.36 -10.95 3.25
C THR A 72 -4.88 -10.50 1.89
N GLU A 73 -6.21 -10.43 1.71
CA GLU A 73 -6.82 -9.96 0.46
C GLU A 73 -6.49 -8.49 0.19
N PHE A 74 -6.53 -7.64 1.22
CA PHE A 74 -6.14 -6.24 1.14
C PHE A 74 -4.68 -6.11 0.67
N ARG A 75 -3.76 -6.85 1.29
CA ARG A 75 -2.33 -6.87 0.91
C ARG A 75 -2.16 -7.28 -0.56
N ASP A 76 -2.75 -8.40 -0.96
CA ASP A 76 -2.56 -8.96 -2.29
C ASP A 76 -3.11 -8.02 -3.37
N MET A 77 -4.27 -7.41 -3.12
CA MET A 77 -4.83 -6.39 -4.00
C MET A 77 -3.97 -5.13 -4.04
N ALA A 78 -3.51 -4.61 -2.90
CA ALA A 78 -2.65 -3.44 -2.86
C ALA A 78 -1.36 -3.64 -3.66
N LEU A 79 -0.75 -4.83 -3.57
CA LEU A 79 0.43 -5.19 -4.37
C LEU A 79 0.12 -5.26 -5.87
N ALA A 80 -1.07 -5.72 -6.25
CA ALA A 80 -1.51 -5.73 -7.65
C ALA A 80 -1.80 -4.32 -8.18
N CYS A 81 -2.46 -3.45 -7.40
CA CYS A 81 -2.74 -2.06 -7.76
C CYS A 81 -1.46 -1.22 -7.85
N GLY A 82 -0.57 -1.34 -6.86
CA GLY A 82 0.68 -0.59 -6.81
C GLY A 82 1.58 -0.83 -8.02
N LYS A 83 1.66 -2.07 -8.50
CA LYS A 83 2.44 -2.42 -9.72
C LYS A 83 1.83 -1.84 -11.00
N ARG A 84 0.50 -1.69 -11.07
CA ARG A 84 -0.20 -1.09 -12.22
C ARG A 84 -0.10 0.44 -12.24
N GLY A 85 -0.03 1.08 -11.06
CA GLY A 85 -0.01 2.54 -10.93
C GLY A 85 1.27 3.20 -11.46
N LEU A 86 2.36 2.45 -11.61
CA LEU A 86 3.61 2.98 -12.15
C LEU A 86 3.68 2.83 -13.67
N THR A 87 3.67 3.95 -14.39
CA THR A 87 3.90 3.99 -15.84
C THR A 87 4.67 5.26 -16.23
N SER A 88 5.02 5.40 -17.51
CA SER A 88 5.53 6.65 -18.05
C SER A 88 4.80 7.03 -19.33
N LEU A 89 4.76 8.33 -19.64
CA LEU A 89 4.16 8.83 -20.89
C LEU A 89 4.71 8.11 -22.13
N TRP A 90 6.00 7.76 -22.11
CA TRP A 90 6.63 7.02 -23.20
C TRP A 90 6.03 5.61 -23.36
N HIS A 91 5.79 4.89 -22.26
CA HIS A 91 5.16 3.56 -22.29
C HIS A 91 3.69 3.65 -22.73
N GLU A 92 2.93 4.60 -22.18
CA GLU A 92 1.50 4.78 -22.52
C GLU A 92 1.30 5.14 -23.99
N ARG A 93 2.12 6.04 -24.55
CA ARG A 93 2.06 6.38 -25.98
C ARG A 93 2.34 5.20 -26.92
N ARG A 94 3.07 4.18 -26.46
CA ARG A 94 3.39 2.99 -27.27
C ARG A 94 2.34 1.90 -27.16
N LYS A 95 1.69 1.75 -26.01
CA LYS A 95 0.51 0.87 -25.87
C LYS A 95 -0.59 1.24 -26.86
N VAL A 96 -0.89 2.55 -26.98
CA VAL A 96 -1.89 3.07 -27.94
C VAL A 96 -1.50 2.75 -29.39
N LYS A 97 -0.22 2.86 -29.75
CA LYS A 97 0.23 2.54 -31.12
C LYS A 97 0.10 1.05 -31.47
N CYS A 98 0.42 0.15 -30.54
CA CYS A 98 0.26 -1.30 -30.79
C CYS A 98 -1.22 -1.70 -30.87
N ALA A 99 -2.07 -1.16 -29.98
CA ALA A 99 -3.51 -1.44 -30.02
C ALA A 99 -4.18 -0.96 -31.33
N ASN A 100 -3.75 0.18 -31.86
CA ASN A 100 -4.28 0.68 -33.13
C ASN A 100 -3.76 -0.11 -34.35
N ALA A 101 -2.53 -0.63 -34.30
CA ALA A 101 -1.99 -1.47 -35.38
C ALA A 101 -2.67 -2.84 -35.48
N GLU A 102 -3.25 -3.35 -34.38
CA GLU A 102 -4.05 -4.58 -34.36
C GLU A 102 -5.49 -4.35 -34.87
N ALA A 103 -6.00 -3.11 -34.81
CA ALA A 103 -7.34 -2.76 -35.30
C ALA A 103 -7.38 -2.48 -36.81
N ASP A 104 -6.27 -2.03 -37.39
CA ASP A 104 -6.16 -1.70 -38.83
C ASP A 104 -5.73 -2.89 -39.71
N GLY A 105 -5.68 -4.10 -39.14
CA GLY A 105 -5.37 -5.35 -39.84
C GLY A 105 -6.62 -6.14 -40.24
N ILE A 106 -7.43 -5.61 -41.17
CA ILE A 106 -8.43 -6.36 -41.95
C ILE A 106 -8.24 -6.03 -43.43
#